data_AF-S1N4H3-F1
#
_entry.id   AF-S1N4H3-F1
#
_cell.length_a   1.000
_cell.length_b   1.000
_cell.length_c   1.000
_cell.angle_alpha   90.00
_cell.angle_beta   90.00
_cell.angle_gamma   90.00
#
_symmetry.space_group_name_H-M   'P 1'
#
loop_
_entity.id
_entity.type
_entity.pdbx_description
1 polymer ?
#
loop_
_entity_poly.entity_id
_entity_poly.type
_entity_poly.pdbx_seq_one_letter_code
_entity_poly.pdbx_strand_id
1 'polypeptide(L)' 'MKSFWNRLNIYFKQHPYQEVLLPALVGSILGITIEFLLHGDFLIENIWFVLFINLVLLYKVYRKQKKIKAKKK' A
#
# COMPACT_ATOMS: atom_id res chain seq x y z
N MET A 1 4.12 26.53 -10.65
CA MET A 1 4.37 25.07 -10.74
C MET A 1 3.38 24.33 -9.86
N LYS A 2 2.66 23.31 -10.36
CA LYS A 2 1.85 22.46 -9.47
C LYS A 2 2.78 21.73 -8.50
N SER A 3 2.51 21.84 -7.21
CA SER A 3 3.22 21.12 -6.15
C SER A 3 3.21 19.61 -6.43
N PHE A 4 4.31 18.92 -6.11
CA PHE A 4 4.44 17.46 -6.21
C PHE A 4 3.26 16.75 -5.51
N TRP A 5 2.86 17.23 -4.33
CA TRP A 5 1.72 16.73 -3.57
C TRP A 5 0.38 16.84 -4.31
N ASN A 6 0.18 17.93 -5.07
CA ASN A 6 -1.04 18.08 -5.88
C ASN A 6 -1.09 17.09 -7.04
N ARG A 7 0.06 16.79 -7.66
CA ARG A 7 0.14 15.77 -8.73
C ARG A 7 -0.13 14.37 -8.18
N LEU A 8 0.46 14.04 -7.04
CA LEU A 8 0.22 12.78 -6.33
C LEU A 8 -1.25 12.60 -5.94
N ASN A 9 -1.88 13.64 -5.41
CA ASN A 9 -3.28 13.57 -5.02
C ASN A 9 -4.21 13.38 -6.23
N ILE A 10 -3.92 14.05 -7.35
CA ILE A 10 -4.67 13.83 -8.62
C ILE A 10 -4.45 12.40 -9.12
N TYR A 11 -3.22 11.90 -9.05
CA TYR A 11 -2.87 10.55 -9.46
C TYR A 11 -3.62 9.48 -8.64
N PHE A 12 -3.63 9.59 -7.31
CA PHE A 12 -4.37 8.65 -6.46
C PHE A 12 -5.88 8.75 -6.60
N LYS A 13 -6.41 9.94 -6.97
CA LYS A 13 -7.83 10.06 -7.35
C LYS A 13 -8.15 9.29 -8.63
N GLN A 14 -7.24 9.26 -9.60
CA GLN A 14 -7.39 8.51 -10.85
C GLN A 14 -7.12 7.01 -10.66
N HIS A 15 -6.16 6.65 -9.82
CA HIS A 15 -5.74 5.26 -9.55
C HIS A 15 -5.84 4.91 -8.05
N PRO A 16 -7.07 4.81 -7.49
CA PRO A 16 -7.28 4.64 -6.05
C PRO A 16 -6.74 3.34 -5.45
N TYR A 17 -6.48 2.31 -6.25
CA TYR A 17 -5.82 1.08 -5.79
C TYR A 17 -4.32 1.27 -5.55
N GLN A 18 -3.68 2.22 -6.27
CA GLN A 18 -2.26 2.51 -6.11
C GLN A 18 -1.96 3.34 -4.86
N GLU A 19 -2.96 4.02 -4.30
CA GLU A 19 -2.89 4.65 -2.96
C GLU A 19 -2.48 3.62 -1.89
N VAL A 20 -2.66 2.33 -2.16
CA VAL A 20 -2.30 1.26 -1.24
C VAL A 20 -1.19 0.36 -1.77
N LEU A 21 -1.17 0.04 -3.06
CA LEU A 21 -0.09 -0.79 -3.61
C LEU A 21 1.28 -0.10 -3.49
N LEU A 22 1.38 1.22 -3.73
CA LEU A 22 2.67 1.92 -3.66
C LEU A 22 3.22 1.96 -2.22
N PRO A 23 2.46 2.38 -1.20
CA PRO A 23 2.94 2.31 0.18
C PRO A 23 3.21 0.89 0.65
N ALA A 24 2.42 -0.09 0.24
CA ALA A 24 2.62 -1.47 0.65
C ALA A 24 3.88 -2.08 0.01
N LEU A 25 4.16 -1.77 -1.26
CA LEU A 25 5.39 -2.16 -1.94
C LEU A 25 6.62 -1.54 -1.23
N VAL A 26 6.60 -0.22 -1.03
CA VAL A 26 7.70 0.50 -0.37
C VAL A 26 7.89 0.00 1.06
N GLY A 27 6.80 -0.16 1.82
CA GLY A 27 6.84 -0.68 3.19
C GLY A 27 7.36 -2.11 3.27
N SER A 28 7.03 -2.98 2.30
CA SER A 28 7.54 -4.34 2.25
C SER A 28 9.04 -4.37 1.97
N ILE A 29 9.52 -3.57 1.01
CA ILE A 29 10.95 -3.46 0.71
C ILE A 29 11.72 -2.94 1.93
N LEU A 30 11.22 -1.89 2.58
CA LEU A 30 11.84 -1.33 3.78
C LEU A 30 11.84 -2.33 4.94
N GLY A 31 10.73 -3.03 5.18
CA GLY A 31 10.63 -4.05 6.23
C GLY A 31 11.65 -5.17 6.04
N ILE A 32 11.69 -5.75 4.83
CA ILE A 32 12.65 -6.80 4.48
C ILE A 32 14.10 -6.30 4.61
N THR A 33 14.37 -5.06 4.17
CA THR A 33 15.71 -4.47 4.26
C THR A 33 16.16 -4.27 5.70
N ILE A 34 15.27 -3.75 6.58
CA ILE A 34 15.55 -3.55 8.00
C ILE A 34 15.82 -4.91 8.67
N GLU A 35 15.00 -5.92 8.40
CA GLU A 35 15.19 -7.25 8.99
C GLU A 35 16.49 -7.90 8.54
N PHE A 36 16.83 -7.78 7.25
CA PHE A 36 18.11 -8.24 6.72
C PHE A 36 19.29 -7.53 7.39
N LEU A 37 19.22 -6.21 7.57
CA LEU A 37 20.30 -5.44 8.22
C LEU A 37 20.47 -5.76 9.71
N LEU A 38 19.38 -6.06 10.42
CA LEU A 38 19.42 -6.29 11.87
C LEU A 38 19.72 -7.75 12.23
N HIS A 39 19.22 -8.71 11.47
CA HIS A 39 19.32 -10.13 11.80
C HIS A 39 20.23 -10.91 10.84
N GLY A 40 20.65 -10.31 9.73
CA GLY A 40 21.52 -10.95 8.74
C GLY A 40 20.82 -12.04 7.92
N ASP A 41 19.52 -12.23 8.11
CA ASP A 41 18.74 -13.30 7.48
C ASP A 41 17.54 -12.73 6.74
N PHE A 42 17.25 -13.29 5.57
CA PHE A 42 16.05 -12.95 4.81
C PHE A 42 14.90 -13.76 5.39
N LEU A 43 14.00 -13.10 6.13
CA LEU A 43 12.78 -13.71 6.66
C LEU A 43 11.75 -13.96 5.54
N ILE A 44 12.15 -14.75 4.54
CA ILE A 44 11.28 -15.39 3.55
C ILE A 44 10.17 -16.18 4.26
N GLU A 45 10.43 -16.69 5.46
CA GLU A 45 9.42 -17.35 6.29
C GLU A 45 8.26 -16.42 6.68
N ASN A 46 8.52 -15.11 6.83
CA ASN A 46 7.51 -14.10 7.14
C ASN A 46 6.81 -13.53 5.89
N ILE A 47 7.09 -14.04 4.69
CA ILE A 47 6.42 -13.63 3.44
C ILE A 47 4.90 -13.74 3.56
N TRP A 48 4.42 -14.74 4.32
CA TRP A 48 3.00 -14.95 4.59
C TRP A 48 2.38 -13.81 5.40
N PHE A 49 3.12 -13.25 6.37
CA PHE A 49 2.68 -12.10 7.15
C PHE A 49 2.59 -10.84 6.28
N VAL A 50 3.59 -10.62 5.43
CA VAL A 50 3.60 -9.50 4.47
C VAL A 50 2.44 -9.61 3.47
N LEU A 51 2.19 -10.81 2.93
CA LEU A 51 1.04 -11.09 2.06
C LEU A 51 -0.29 -10.84 2.78
N PHE A 52 -0.40 -11.27 4.04
CA PHE A 52 -1.60 -11.05 4.86
C PHE A 52 -1.88 -9.56 5.08
N ILE A 53 -0.88 -8.77 5.46
CA ILE A 53 -1.00 -7.31 5.63
C ILE A 53 -1.47 -6.65 4.31
N ASN A 54 -0.90 -7.05 3.18
CA ASN A 54 -1.29 -6.56 1.85
C ASN A 54 -2.76 -6.88 1.52
N LEU A 55 -3.23 -8.09 1.82
CA LEU A 55 -4.63 -8.49 1.63
C LEU A 55 -5.59 -7.66 2.48
N VAL A 56 -5.25 -7.41 3.76
CA VAL A 56 -6.07 -6.58 4.66
C VAL A 56 -6.15 -5.13 4.16
N LEU A 57 -5.03 -4.58 3.71
CA LEU A 57 -4.96 -3.24 3.12
C LEU A 57 -5.81 -3.13 1.85
N LEU A 58 -5.71 -4.11 0.94
CA LEU A 58 -6.50 -4.17 -0.28
C LEU A 58 -8.01 -4.23 0.03
N TYR A 59 -8.40 -5.03 1.02
CA TYR A 59 -9.79 -5.13 1.47
C TYR A 59 -10.32 -3.80 2.05
N LYS A 60 -9.50 -3.07 2.80
CA LYS A 60 -9.83 -1.75 3.34
C LYS A 60 -10.12 -0.74 2.23
N VAL A 61 -9.32 -0.75 1.16
CA VAL A 61 -9.55 0.09 -0.04
C VAL A 61 -10.81 -0.30 -0.77
N TYR A 62 -11.03 -1.61 -0.98
CA TYR A 62 -12.23 -2.11 -1.62
C TYR A 62 -13.49 -1.60 -0.89
N ARG A 63 -13.52 -1.69 0.45
CA ARG A 63 -14.62 -1.13 1.26
C ARG A 63 -14.73 0.39 1.11
N LYS A 64 -13.61 1.14 1.13
CA LYS A 64 -13.58 2.61 0.96
C LYS A 64 -14.19 2.99 -0.39
N GLN A 65 -13.80 2.33 -1.49
CA GLN A 65 -14.34 2.58 -2.82
C GLN A 65 -15.82 2.22 -2.93
N LYS A 66 -16.26 1.09 -2.35
CA LYS A 66 -17.67 0.70 -2.34
C LYS A 66 -18.53 1.76 -1.63
N LYS A 67 -18.06 2.30 -0.50
CA LYS A 67 -18.73 3.41 0.21
C LYS A 67 -18.78 4.69 -0.62
N ILE A 68 -17.72 5.04 -1.34
CA ILE A 68 -17.69 6.22 -2.23
C ILE A 68 -18.67 6.05 -3.40
N LYS A 69 -18.72 4.86 -4.03
CA LYS A 69 -19.69 4.57 -5.09
C LYS A 69 -21.14 4.62 -4.57
N ALA A 70 -21.40 4.11 -3.37
CA ALA A 70 -22.72 4.15 -2.76
C ALA A 70 -23.19 5.56 -2.40
N LYS A 71 -22.28 6.48 -2.01
CA LYS A 71 -22.60 7.90 -1.75
C LYS A 71 -22.79 8.75 -3.01
N LYS A 72 -22.40 8.26 -4.18
CA LYS A 72 -22.57 8.95 -5.47
C LYS A 72 -23.84 8.52 -6.22
N LYS A 73 -24.50 7.46 -5.76
CA LYS A 73 -25.85 7.04 -6.21
C LYS A 73 -26.88 7.72 -5.33
#